data_AF-A0A919SHX9-F1
#
_entry.id   AF-A0A919SHX9-F1
#
_cell.length_a   1.000
_cell.length_b   1.000
_cell.length_c   1.000
_cell.angle_alpha   90.00
_cell.angle_beta   90.00
_cell.angle_gamma   90.00
#
_symmetry.space_group_name_H-M   'P 1'
#
loop_
_entity.id
_entity.type
_entity.pdbx_description
1 polymer ?
#
loop_
_entity_poly.entity_id
_entity_poly.type
_entity_poly.pdbx_seq_one_letter_code
_entity_poly.pdbx_strand_id
1 'polypeptide(L)' 'MQTVSARRELGLVLALAVFGLALVLVVAFAPWYGPVVPGDAGASVVQTLPPEASAALGR' A
#
# COMPACT_ATOMS: atom_id res chain seq x y z
N MET A 1 26.92 -22.14 35.29
CA MET A 1 26.69 -22.32 33.84
C MET A 1 25.38 -21.68 33.32
N GLN A 2 24.54 -21.06 34.15
CA GLN A 2 23.23 -20.47 33.75
C GLN A 2 23.31 -19.24 32.81
N THR A 3 24.40 -18.47 32.88
CA THR A 3 24.53 -17.19 32.16
C THR A 3 24.64 -17.35 30.63
N VAL A 4 25.16 -18.48 30.16
CA VAL A 4 25.32 -18.76 28.73
C VAL A 4 23.98 -19.14 28.09
N SER A 5 23.13 -19.89 28.81
CA SER A 5 21.78 -20.28 28.33
C SER A 5 20.87 -19.05 28.22
N ALA A 6 20.85 -18.21 29.25
CA ALA A 6 20.00 -17.01 29.27
C ALA A 6 20.34 -16.03 28.14
N ARG A 7 21.63 -15.87 27.80
CA ARG A 7 22.06 -15.00 26.70
C ARG A 7 21.64 -15.53 25.34
N ARG A 8 21.63 -16.86 25.17
CA ARG A 8 21.14 -17.53 23.95
C ARG A 8 19.63 -17.40 23.80
N GLU A 9 18.87 -17.62 24.87
CA GLU A 9 17.41 -17.45 24.87
C GLU A 9 17.01 -16.01 24.56
N LEU A 10 17.64 -15.01 25.20
CA LEU A 10 17.41 -13.60 24.88
C LEU A 10 17.76 -13.28 23.42
N GLY A 11 18.84 -13.86 22.90
CA GLY A 11 19.21 -13.72 21.49
C GLY A 11 18.14 -14.27 20.54
N LEU A 12 17.57 -15.44 20.85
CA LEU A 12 16.49 -16.03 20.06
C LEU A 12 15.20 -15.21 20.11
N VAL A 13 14.79 -14.74 21.30
CA VAL A 13 13.60 -13.90 21.46
C VAL A 13 13.77 -12.58 20.71
N LEU A 14 14.94 -11.95 20.83
CA LEU A 14 15.25 -10.73 20.10
C LEU A 14 15.23 -10.94 18.59
N ALA A 15 15.86 -12.03 18.11
CA ALA A 15 15.84 -12.38 16.68
C ALA A 15 14.42 -12.59 16.17
N LEU A 16 13.58 -13.28 16.94
CA LEU A 16 12.17 -13.49 16.60
C LEU A 16 11.37 -12.18 16.59
N ALA A 17 11.60 -11.30 17.56
CA ALA A 17 10.96 -9.99 17.61
C ALA A 17 11.35 -9.11 16.40
N VAL A 18 12.64 -9.07 16.06
CA VAL A 18 13.15 -8.34 14.90
C VAL A 18 12.60 -8.93 13.59
N PHE A 19 12.52 -10.26 13.50
CA PHE A 19 11.92 -10.93 12.34
C PHE A 19 10.44 -10.58 12.17
N GLY A 20 9.66 -10.58 13.25
CA GLY A 20 8.26 -10.16 13.24
C GLY A 20 8.10 -8.69 12.83
N LEU A 21 8.93 -7.80 13.38
CA LEU A 21 8.93 -6.39 13.00
C LEU A 21 9.25 -6.19 11.51
N ALA A 22 10.26 -6.92 10.99
CA ALA A 22 10.61 -6.87 9.58
C ALA A 22 9.46 -7.35 8.68
N LEU A 23 8.77 -8.43 9.05
CA LEU A 23 7.58 -8.89 8.33
C LEU A 23 6.47 -7.84 8.30
N VAL A 24 6.19 -7.19 9.43
CA VAL A 24 5.19 -6.11 9.51
C VAL A 24 5.57 -4.96 8.58
N LEU A 25 6.84 -4.55 8.57
CA LEU A 25 7.32 -3.47 7.69
C LEU A 25 7.20 -3.85 6.21
N VAL A 26 7.57 -5.09 5.85
CA VAL A 26 7.39 -5.58 4.47
C VAL A 26 5.92 -5.53 4.07
N VAL A 27 5.01 -6.02 4.90
CA VAL A 27 3.58 -5.99 4.57
C VAL A 27 3.02 -4.58 4.53
N ALA A 28 3.41 -3.71 5.46
CA ALA A 28 2.91 -2.34 5.53
C ALA A 28 3.41 -1.45 4.37
N PHE A 29 4.65 -1.67 3.92
CA PHE A 29 5.32 -0.81 2.93
C PHE A 29 5.55 -1.48 1.59
N ALA A 30 5.20 -2.76 1.41
CA ALA A 30 5.21 -3.37 0.10
C ALA A 30 4.23 -2.62 -0.82
N PRO A 31 4.61 -2.35 -2.08
CA PRO A 31 3.79 -1.65 -3.04
C PRO A 31 2.76 -2.62 -3.63
N TRP A 32 1.79 -3.04 -2.80
CA TRP A 32 0.67 -3.87 -3.23
C TRP A 32 -0.24 -3.13 -4.21
N TYR A 33 -0.21 -1.80 -4.18
CA TYR A 33 -0.91 -0.92 -5.09
C TYR A 33 0.05 -0.46 -6.18
N GLY A 34 -0.41 -0.46 -7.43
CA GLY A 34 0.35 0.10 -8.55
C GLY A 34 0.76 1.55 -8.27
N PRO A 35 1.90 2.01 -8.80
CA PRO A 35 2.35 3.38 -8.60
C PRO A 35 1.23 4.35 -9.00
N VAL A 36 0.82 5.20 -8.07
CA VAL A 36 -0.13 6.27 -8.37
C VAL A 36 0.63 7.30 -9.18
N VAL A 37 0.55 7.21 -10.50
CA VAL A 37 1.14 8.22 -11.39
C VAL A 37 0.30 9.50 -11.22
N PRO A 38 0.92 10.67 -10.99
CA PRO A 38 0.20 11.95 -11.05
C PRO A 38 -0.40 12.12 -12.46
N GLY A 39 -1.67 11.75 -12.62
CA GLY A 39 -2.35 11.66 -13.92
C GLY A 39 -3.41 10.55 -13.99
N ASP A 40 -3.28 9.47 -13.20
CA ASP A 40 -4.25 8.36 -13.18
C ASP A 40 -5.49 8.66 -12.32
N ALA A 41 -5.46 9.72 -11.52
CA ALA A 41 -6.67 10.37 -11.02
C ALA A 41 -7.30 11.24 -12.12
N GLY A 42 -7.42 10.69 -13.33
CA GLY A 42 -8.42 11.14 -14.28
C GLY A 42 -9.77 10.86 -13.63
N ALA A 43 -10.23 11.77 -12.77
CA ALA A 43 -11.64 11.92 -12.51
C ALA A 43 -12.29 11.84 -13.89
N SER A 44 -13.05 10.78 -14.16
CA SER A 44 -13.87 10.75 -15.35
C SER A 44 -14.81 11.93 -15.19
N VAL A 45 -14.44 13.07 -15.77
CA VAL A 45 -15.31 14.23 -15.87
C VAL A 45 -16.40 13.74 -16.79
N VAL A 46 -17.44 13.16 -16.21
CA VAL A 46 -18.67 12.82 -16.90
C VAL A 46 -19.23 14.17 -17.30
N GLN A 47 -18.88 14.62 -18.50
CA GLN A 47 -19.52 15.78 -19.10
C GLN A 47 -20.97 15.38 -19.37
N THR A 48 -21.85 15.72 -18.44
CA THR A 48 -23.28 15.73 -18.68
C THR A 48 -23.56 16.89 -19.62
N LEU A 49 -23.48 16.62 -20.93
CA LEU A 49 -24.00 17.54 -21.92
C LEU A 49 -25.51 17.72 -21.63
N PRO A 50 -25.99 18.97 -21.54
CA PRO A 50 -27.41 19.19 -21.40
C PRO A 50 -28.12 18.75 -22.70
N PRO A 51 -29.33 18.19 -22.62
CA PRO A 51 -30.00 17.51 -23.74
C PRO A 51 -30.19 18.41 -24.97
N GLU A 52 -30.30 19.72 -24.79
CA GLU A 52 -30.36 20.71 -25.86
C GLU A 52 -29.09 20.77 -26.74
N ALA A 53 -27.91 20.47 -26.17
CA ALA A 53 -26.65 20.45 -26.90
C ALA A 53 -26.53 19.22 -27.82
N SER A 54 -27.11 18.08 -27.42
CA SER A 54 -27.18 16.88 -28.27
C SER A 54 -28.14 17.06 -29.44
N ALA A 55 -29.24 17.80 -29.26
CA ALA A 55 -30.18 18.11 -30.34
C ALA A 55 -29.56 19.03 -31.42
N ALA A 56 -28.60 19.89 -31.03
CA ALA A 56 -27.91 20.78 -31.97
C ALA A 56 -26.81 20.08 -32.80
N LEU A 57 -26.25 18.97 -32.32
CA LEU A 57 -25.19 18.20 -32.99
C LEU A 57 -25.73 17.16 -33.99
N GLY A 58 -27.04 16.86 -33.94
CA GLY A 58 -27.71 15.94 -34.84
C GLY A 58 -28.11 16.57 -36.18
N ARG A 59 -27.14 17.10 -36.93
CA ARG A 59 -27.34 17.53 -38.32
C ARG A 59 -26.22 17.08 -39.24
#